data_AF-A0A1C5RSH8-F1
#
_entry.id   AF-A0A1C5RSH8-F1
#
_cell.length_a   1.000
_cell.length_b   1.000
_cell.length_c   1.000
_cell.angle_alpha   90.00
_cell.angle_beta   90.00
_cell.angle_gamma   90.00
#
_symmetry.space_group_name_H-M   'P 1'
#
loop_
_entity.id
_entity.type
_entity.pdbx_description
1 polymer ?
#
loop_
_entity_poly.entity_id
_entity_poly.type
_entity_poly.pdbx_seq_one_letter_code
_entity_poly.pdbx_strand_id
1 'polypeptide(L)' 'MLPCQTGCPSYREGCHKTCPQWRLFQEKQRAQRQAKKQYLQFYNALCAQVVRQCRAIEYRRIAW' A
#
# COMPACT_ATOMS: atom_id res chain seq x y z
N MET A 1 -11.22 15.82 4.38
CA MET A 1 -12.60 15.29 4.38
C MET A 1 -12.62 13.98 5.16
N LEU A 2 -13.38 13.87 6.26
CA LEU A 2 -13.59 12.58 6.91
C LEU A 2 -14.65 11.80 6.13
N PRO A 3 -14.36 10.60 5.59
CA PRO A 3 -15.37 9.86 4.82
C PRO A 3 -16.55 9.38 5.69
N CYS A 4 -16.41 9.42 7.02
CA CYS A 4 -17.53 9.25 7.95
C CYS A 4 -18.59 10.37 7.83
N GLN A 5 -18.18 11.60 7.49
CA GLN A 5 -19.10 12.74 7.27
C GLN A 5 -19.96 12.58 6.02
N THR A 6 -19.43 11.91 4.99
CA THR A 6 -20.11 11.76 3.70
C THR A 6 -20.77 10.39 3.53
N GLY A 7 -20.28 9.36 4.20
CA GLY A 7 -20.69 7.97 4.00
C GLY A 7 -21.34 7.29 5.20
N CYS A 8 -21.56 7.98 6.32
CA CYS A 8 -22.25 7.42 7.48
C CYS A 8 -23.75 7.82 7.47
N PRO A 9 -24.69 6.85 7.39
CA PRO A 9 -26.13 7.15 7.44
C PRO A 9 -26.58 7.77 8.78
N SER A 10 -25.82 7.52 9.85
CA SER A 10 -26.10 8.02 11.21
C SER A 10 -25.04 9.03 11.66
N TYR A 11 -24.53 9.83 10.72
CA TYR A 11 -23.52 10.83 11.02
C TYR A 11 -24.01 11.84 12.07
N ARG A 12 -23.18 12.04 13.10
CA ARG A 12 -23.28 13.17 14.04
C ARG A 12 -21.88 13.73 14.25
N GLU A 13 -21.78 14.98 14.64
CA GLU A 13 -20.49 15.60 14.91
C GLU A 13 -19.68 14.77 15.92
N GLY A 14 -18.43 14.45 15.59
CA GLY A 14 -17.58 13.58 16.41
C GLY A 14 -17.85 12.06 16.32
N CYS A 15 -18.84 11.58 15.57
CA CYS A 15 -19.18 10.15 15.53
C CYS A 15 -18.07 9.24 15.00
N HIS A 16 -17.16 9.75 14.17
CA HIS A 16 -16.05 8.98 13.58
C HIS A 16 -15.14 8.31 14.62
N LYS A 17 -15.14 8.78 15.87
CA LYS A 17 -14.36 8.16 16.96
C LYS A 17 -14.97 6.84 17.43
N THR A 18 -16.30 6.69 17.32
CA THR A 18 -17.05 5.53 17.83
C THR A 18 -17.94 4.87 16.78
N CYS A 19 -17.88 5.32 15.52
CA CYS A 19 -18.75 4.84 14.45
C CYS A 19 -18.35 3.41 14.03
N PRO A 20 -19.23 2.41 14.18
CA PRO A 20 -18.93 1.02 13.82
C PRO A 20 -18.68 0.86 12.31
N GLN A 21 -19.47 1.53 11.47
CA GLN A 21 -19.32 1.49 10.02
C GLN A 21 -17.98 2.09 9.58
N TRP A 22 -17.54 3.17 10.24
CA TRP A 22 -16.25 3.78 9.98
C TRP A 22 -15.09 2.86 10.37
N ARG A 23 -15.19 2.18 11.51
CA ARG A 23 -14.19 1.19 11.93
C ARG A 23 -14.07 0.06 10.90
N LEU A 24 -15.18 -0.52 10.47
CA LEU A 24 -15.20 -1.58 9.45
C LEU A 24 -14.61 -1.11 8.11
N PHE A 25 -14.92 0.12 7.71
CA PHE A 25 -14.34 0.70 6.50
C PHE A 25 -12.82 0.89 6.61
N GLN A 26 -12.33 1.38 7.76
CA GLN A 26 -10.90 1.51 8.01
C GLN A 26 -10.19 0.16 8.02
N GLU A 27 -10.80 -0.87 8.59
CA GLU A 27 -10.27 -2.24 8.58
C GLU A 27 -10.16 -2.78 7.15
N LYS A 28 -11.22 -2.63 6.33
CA LYS A 28 -11.19 -2.99 4.90
C LYS A 28 -10.09 -2.24 4.15
N GLN A 29 -9.98 -0.92 4.35
CA GLN A 29 -8.91 -0.13 3.73
C GLN A 29 -7.51 -0.56 4.19
N ARG A 30 -7.35 -0.91 5.47
CA ARG A 30 -6.07 -1.39 6.01
C ARG A 30 -5.68 -2.71 5.33
N ALA A 31 -6.62 -3.65 5.22
CA ALA A 31 -6.39 -4.92 4.54
C ALA A 31 -5.98 -4.70 3.07
N GLN A 32 -6.71 -3.86 2.33
CA GLN A 32 -6.38 -3.53 0.94
C GLN A 32 -5.00 -2.87 0.80
N ARG A 33 -4.67 -1.91 1.67
CA ARG A 33 -3.35 -1.26 1.65
C ARG A 33 -2.23 -2.24 1.98
N GLN A 34 -2.45 -3.15 2.93
CA GLN A 34 -1.47 -4.16 3.28
C GLN A 34 -1.22 -5.11 2.11
N ALA A 35 -2.26 -5.58 1.43
CA ALA A 35 -2.12 -6.43 0.25
C ALA A 35 -1.36 -5.72 -0.88
N LYS A 36 -1.71 -4.45 -1.19
CA LYS A 36 -0.99 -3.64 -2.19
C LYS A 36 0.48 -3.43 -1.80
N LYS A 37 0.76 -3.18 -0.51
CA LYS A 37 2.12 -3.01 -0.01
C LYS A 37 2.94 -4.27 -0.21
N GLN A 38 2.40 -5.45 0.14
CA GLN A 38 3.08 -6.73 -0.04
C GLN A 38 3.39 -7.00 -1.51
N TYR A 39 2.41 -6.76 -2.40
CA TYR A 39 2.61 -6.86 -3.84
C TYR A 39 3.78 -5.99 -4.32
N LEU A 40 3.74 -4.69 -3.98
CA LEU A 40 4.79 -3.75 -4.39
C LEU A 40 6.15 -4.11 -3.79
N GLN A 41 6.21 -4.57 -2.54
CA GLN A 41 7.46 -5.00 -1.92
C GLN A 41 8.11 -6.16 -2.68
N PHE A 42 7.33 -7.18 -3.05
CA PHE A 42 7.83 -8.32 -3.80
C PHE A 42 8.40 -7.89 -5.17
N TYR A 43 7.62 -7.16 -5.96
CA TYR A 43 8.05 -6.76 -7.30
C TYR A 43 9.19 -5.74 -7.28
N ASN A 44 9.22 -4.82 -6.31
CA ASN A 44 10.35 -3.92 -6.14
C ASN A 44 11.64 -4.68 -5.83
N ALA A 45 11.59 -5.71 -4.97
CA ALA A 45 12.74 -6.55 -4.67
C ALA A 45 13.22 -7.32 -5.90
N LEU A 46 12.29 -7.92 -6.66
CA LEU A 46 12.58 -8.64 -7.89
C LEU A 46 13.22 -7.74 -8.95
N CYS A 47 12.61 -6.59 -9.25
CA CYS A 47 13.14 -5.63 -10.20
C CYS A 47 14.53 -5.13 -9.77
N ALA A 48 14.71 -4.81 -8.48
CA ALA A 48 16.01 -4.39 -7.96
C ALA A 48 17.08 -5.49 -8.12
N GLN A 49 16.71 -6.77 -7.96
CA GLN A 49 17.62 -7.89 -8.19
C GLN A 49 18.01 -8.02 -9.66
N VAL A 50 17.05 -7.96 -10.58
CA VAL A 50 17.31 -8.03 -12.03
C VAL A 50 18.23 -6.89 -12.46
N VAL A 51 17.96 -5.66 -12.02
CA VAL A 51 18.81 -4.49 -12.32
C VAL A 51 20.24 -4.71 -11.83
N ARG A 52 20.43 -5.25 -10.61
CA ARG A 52 21.78 -5.57 -10.10
C ARG A 52 22.48 -6.62 -10.97
N GLN A 53 21.77 -7.65 -11.41
CA GLN A 53 22.33 -8.68 -12.29
C GLN A 53 22.76 -8.10 -13.64
N CYS A 54 21.89 -7.32 -14.30
CA CYS A 54 22.21 -6.66 -15.57
C CYS A 54 23.44 -5.76 -15.45
N ARG A 55 23.50 -4.91 -14.41
CA ARG A 55 24.66 -4.05 -14.16
C ARG A 55 25.93 -4.88 -13.94
N ALA A 56 25.87 -5.96 -13.17
CA ALA A 56 27.03 -6.81 -12.94
C ALA A 56 27.57 -7.46 -14.24
N ILE A 57 26.68 -7.86 -15.15
CA ILE A 57 27.05 -8.39 -16.46
C ILE A 57 27.71 -7.30 -17.33
N GLU A 58 27.13 -6.10 -17.34
CA GLU A 58 27.66 -4.95 -18.07
C GLU A 58 29.07 -4.57 -17.60
N TYR A 59 29.29 -4.45 -16.28
CA TYR A 59 30.62 -4.17 -15.72
C TYR A 59 31.65 -5.24 -16.09
N ARG A 60 31.26 -6.52 -16.09
CA ARG A 60 32.16 -7.59 -16.54
C ARG A 60 32.54 -7.41 -18.01
N ARG A 61 31.60 -7.08 -18.89
CA ARG A 61 31.88 -6.89 -20.33
C ARG A 61 32.86 -5.76 -20.64
N ILE A 62 32.93 -4.73 -19.80
CA ILE A 62 33.85 -3.59 -19.99
C ILE A 62 35.27 -3.91 -19.46
N ALA A 63 35.38 -4.84 -18.51
CA ALA A 63 36.63 -5.19 -17.84
C ALA A 63 37.45 -6.29 -18.57
N TRP A 64 36.90 -6.88 -19.63
CA TRP A 64 37.60 -7.78 -20.56
C TRP A 64 37.88 -7.04 -21.86
#